data_AF-A0A496REQ3-F1
#
_entry.id   AF-A0A496REQ3-F1
#
_cell.length_a   1.000
_cell.length_b   1.000
_cell.length_c   1.000
_cell.angle_alpha   90.00
_cell.angle_beta   90.00
_cell.angle_gamma   90.00
#
_symmetry.space_group_name_H-M   'P 1'
#
loop_
_entity.id
_entity.type
_entity.pdbx_description
1 polymer ?
#
loop_
_entity_poly.entity_id
_entity_poly.type
_entity_poly.pdbx_seq_one_letter_code
_entity_poly.pdbx_strand_id
1 'polypeptide(L)'
;MYDPDWLESEWDRLELAYGSKSLKKARKYAKIVFEENDSQVVEDIITMMNTFGSKPVKKAFAIVAQKRIDNPKRCYAYVKGILKQLQE
;
A
#
# COMPACT_ATOMS: atom_id res chain seq x y z
N MET A 1 -11.41 12.98 -18.93
CA MET A 1 -11.67 14.02 -17.91
C MET A 1 -11.68 13.32 -16.57
N TYR A 2 -10.89 13.83 -15.63
CA TYR A 2 -10.76 13.31 -14.26
C TYR A 2 -11.94 13.85 -13.46
N ASP A 3 -12.72 12.98 -12.80
CA ASP A 3 -13.85 13.40 -11.96
C ASP A 3 -13.44 13.35 -10.48
N PRO A 4 -13.20 14.50 -9.83
CA PRO A 4 -12.74 14.59 -8.45
C PRO A 4 -13.70 13.94 -7.45
N ASP A 5 -15.01 13.97 -7.73
CA ASP A 5 -16.07 13.51 -6.84
C ASP A 5 -16.03 11.97 -6.67
N TRP A 6 -15.59 11.26 -7.70
CA TRP A 6 -15.40 9.81 -7.64
C TRP A 6 -14.24 9.41 -6.72
N LEU A 7 -13.17 10.21 -6.68
CA LEU A 7 -12.01 9.92 -5.83
C LEU A 7 -12.33 10.10 -4.34
N GLU A 8 -13.05 11.16 -3.99
CA GLU A 8 -13.51 11.37 -2.61
C GLU A 8 -14.45 10.24 -2.18
N SER A 9 -15.37 9.84 -3.05
CA SER A 9 -16.28 8.70 -2.80
C SER A 9 -15.53 7.40 -2.52
N GLU A 10 -14.42 7.15 -3.20
CA GLU A 10 -13.64 5.93 -3.04
C GLU A 10 -12.83 5.93 -1.73
N TRP A 11 -12.28 7.08 -1.32
CA TRP A 11 -11.60 7.19 -0.02
C TRP A 11 -12.58 7.05 1.14
N ASP A 12 -13.78 7.62 1.02
CA ASP A 12 -14.85 7.47 2.01
C ASP A 12 -15.31 6.01 2.11
N ARG A 13 -15.46 5.32 0.97
CA ARG A 13 -15.75 3.88 0.93
C ARG A 13 -14.70 3.08 1.69
N LEU A 14 -13.42 3.34 1.44
CA LEU A 14 -12.32 2.62 2.10
C LEU A 14 -12.25 2.94 3.60
N GLU A 15 -12.49 4.19 3.99
CA GLU A 15 -12.53 4.59 5.39
C GLU A 15 -13.68 3.91 6.15
N LEU A 16 -14.86 3.81 5.53
CA LEU A 16 -16.02 3.07 6.08
C LEU A 16 -15.75 1.56 6.17
N ALA A 17 -15.14 0.96 5.14
CA ALA A 17 -14.92 -0.48 5.08
C ALA A 17 -13.83 -0.98 6.04
N TYR A 18 -12.71 -0.25 6.16
CA TYR A 18 -11.52 -0.72 6.87
C TYR A 18 -11.15 0.13 8.10
N GLY A 19 -11.81 1.28 8.27
CA GLY A 19 -11.54 2.24 9.33
C GLY A 19 -10.38 3.19 9.02
N SER A 20 -10.52 4.43 9.51
CA SER A 20 -9.55 5.52 9.35
C SER A 20 -8.11 5.13 9.68
N LYS A 21 -7.92 4.32 10.73
CA LYS A 21 -6.58 3.90 11.20
C LYS A 21 -5.88 2.98 10.20
N SER A 22 -6.61 2.02 9.63
CA SER A 22 -6.08 1.07 8.64
C SER A 22 -5.74 1.82 7.35
N LEU A 23 -6.65 2.69 6.91
CA LEU A 23 -6.46 3.51 5.72
C LEU A 23 -5.24 4.42 5.83
N LYS A 24 -5.11 5.19 6.92
CA LYS A 24 -3.94 6.06 7.16
C LYS A 24 -2.64 5.27 7.19
N LYS A 25 -2.65 4.05 7.77
CA LYS A 25 -1.47 3.19 7.82
C LYS A 25 -1.10 2.69 6.42
N ALA A 26 -2.07 2.25 5.63
CA ALA A 26 -1.84 1.79 4.26
C ALA A 26 -1.33 2.91 3.35
N ARG A 27 -1.91 4.13 3.42
CA ARG A 27 -1.40 5.29 2.67
C ARG A 27 0.06 5.62 3.00
N LYS A 28 0.48 5.46 4.26
CA LYS A 28 1.90 5.63 4.63
C LYS A 28 2.83 4.62 3.95
N TYR A 29 2.38 3.37 3.77
CA TYR A 29 3.13 2.37 3.03
C TYR A 29 3.12 2.64 1.53
N ALA A 30 1.97 3.02 0.97
CA ALA A 30 1.84 3.39 -0.44
C ALA A 30 2.78 4.56 -0.81
N LYS A 31 2.97 5.52 0.09
CA LYS A 31 3.93 6.63 -0.07
C LYS A 31 5.40 6.18 -0.24
N ILE A 32 5.78 5.00 0.27
CA ILE A 32 7.14 4.48 0.10
C ILE A 32 7.42 4.15 -1.38
N VAL A 33 6.36 3.75 -2.09
CA VAL A 33 6.38 3.32 -3.49
C VAL A 33 5.73 4.34 -4.43
N PHE A 34 5.42 5.55 -3.94
CA PHE A 34 4.84 6.67 -4.69
C PHE A 34 3.42 6.42 -5.24
N GLU A 35 2.65 5.56 -4.57
CA GLU A 35 1.29 5.17 -4.97
C GLU A 35 0.23 5.63 -3.95
N GLU A 36 0.50 6.67 -3.14
CA GLU A 36 -0.40 7.11 -2.06
C GLU A 36 -1.75 7.68 -2.52
N ASN A 37 -1.87 7.98 -3.82
CA ASN A 37 -3.06 8.50 -4.46
C ASN A 37 -3.82 7.42 -5.26
N ASP A 38 -3.27 6.21 -5.36
CA ASP A 38 -3.95 5.07 -5.96
C ASP A 38 -4.74 4.33 -4.87
N SER A 39 -6.07 4.46 -4.91
CA SER A 39 -6.97 3.82 -3.94
C SER A 39 -6.91 2.30 -4.01
N GLN A 40 -6.69 1.72 -5.19
CA GLN A 40 -6.58 0.26 -5.37
C GLN A 40 -5.30 -0.27 -4.72
N VAL A 41 -4.17 0.42 -4.89
CA VAL A 41 -2.92 0.05 -4.22
C VAL A 41 -3.06 0.17 -2.70
N VAL A 42 -3.74 1.22 -2.22
CA VAL A 42 -3.96 1.41 -0.79
C VAL A 42 -4.87 0.31 -0.22
N GLU A 43 -5.97 -0.03 -0.90
CA GLU A 43 -6.85 -1.13 -0.51
C GLU A 43 -6.13 -2.50 -0.51
N ASP A 44 -5.32 -2.77 -1.52
CA ASP A 44 -4.50 -3.99 -1.62
C ASP A 44 -3.51 -4.07 -0.44
N ILE A 45 -2.88 -2.95 -0.03
CA ILE A 45 -2.02 -2.91 1.16
C ILE A 45 -2.79 -3.22 2.45
N ILE A 46 -4.02 -2.70 2.61
CA ILE A 46 -4.87 -3.03 3.76
C ILE A 46 -5.15 -4.53 3.78
N THR A 47 -5.56 -5.07 2.63
CA THR A 47 -5.88 -6.49 2.47
C THR A 47 -4.67 -7.37 2.78
N MET A 48 -3.48 -7.03 2.24
CA MET A 48 -2.23 -7.73 2.53
C MET A 48 -1.88 -7.72 4.02
N MET A 49 -2.10 -6.60 4.73
CA MET A 49 -1.88 -6.54 6.18
C MET A 49 -2.82 -7.45 6.96
N ASN A 50 -4.06 -7.64 6.48
CA ASN A 50 -5.04 -8.53 7.09
C ASN A 50 -4.73 -10.00 6.79
N THR A 51 -4.34 -10.33 5.56
CA THR A 51 -4.05 -11.70 5.11
C THR A 51 -2.72 -12.22 5.65
N PHE A 52 -1.64 -11.46 5.52
CA PHE A 52 -0.29 -11.91 5.87
C PHE A 52 0.13 -11.47 7.27
N GLY A 53 -0.63 -10.56 7.88
CA GLY A 53 -0.26 -9.91 9.12
C GLY A 53 0.71 -8.75 8.90
N SER A 54 0.75 -7.84 9.88
CA SER A 54 1.50 -6.60 9.76
C SER A 54 3.03 -6.74 9.76
N LYS A 55 3.58 -7.82 10.35
CA LYS A 55 5.02 -8.05 10.45
C LYS A 55 5.69 -8.29 9.08
N PRO A 56 5.25 -9.28 8.26
CA PRO A 56 5.86 -9.52 6.95
C PRO A 56 5.67 -8.33 6.00
N VAL A 57 4.49 -7.70 6.01
CA VAL A 57 4.24 -6.48 5.20
C VAL A 57 5.21 -5.36 5.59
N LYS A 58 5.36 -5.08 6.89
CA LYS A 58 6.33 -4.09 7.36
C LYS A 58 7.75 -4.42 6.91
N LYS A 59 8.16 -5.69 6.95
CA LYS A 59 9.50 -6.13 6.51
C LYS A 59 9.72 -5.89 5.03
N ALA A 60 8.74 -6.25 4.18
CA ALA A 60 8.82 -6.03 2.74
C ALA A 60 8.95 -4.54 2.40
N PHE A 61 8.09 -3.69 2.97
CA PHE A 61 8.16 -2.24 2.76
C PHE A 61 9.45 -1.63 3.32
N ALA A 62 10.01 -2.14 4.42
CA ALA A 62 11.29 -1.67 4.95
C ALA A 62 12.46 -1.95 3.99
N ILE A 63 12.49 -3.12 3.34
CA ILE A 63 13.49 -3.46 2.31
C ILE A 63 13.39 -2.50 1.12
N VAL A 64 12.16 -2.16 0.72
CA VAL A 64 11.91 -1.22 -0.38
C VAL A 64 12.27 0.21 0.00
N ALA A 65 11.98 0.64 1.23
CA ALA A 65 12.28 1.98 1.73
C ALA A 65 13.79 2.28 1.80
N GLN A 66 14.64 1.26 1.96
CA GLN A 66 16.10 1.42 1.94
C GLN A 66 16.67 1.75 0.55
N LYS A 67 15.86 1.62 -0.51
CA LYS A 67 16.29 1.90 -1.87
C LYS A 67 16.24 3.41 -2.16
N ARG A 68 17.15 3.85 -3.04
CA ARG A 68 17.13 5.22 -3.59
C ARG A 68 15.77 5.51 -4.27
N ILE A 69 15.39 6.77 -4.28
CA ILE A 69 14.10 7.25 -4.83
C ILE A 69 13.92 6.86 -6.30
N ASP A 70 14.99 6.91 -7.07
CA ASP A 70 15.07 6.57 -8.50
C ASP A 70 15.26 5.07 -8.76
N ASN A 71 15.36 4.25 -7.72
CA ASN A 71 15.59 2.82 -7.91
C ASN A 71 14.31 2.16 -8.46
N PRO A 72 14.38 1.43 -9.59
CA PRO A 72 13.19 0.81 -10.19
C PRO A 72 12.57 -0.28 -9.29
N LYS A 73 13.32 -0.82 -8.31
CA LYS A 73 12.80 -1.75 -7.31
C LYS A 73 12.13 -1.03 -6.13
N ARG A 74 12.05 0.30 -6.15
CA ARG A 74 11.27 1.11 -5.21
C ARG A 74 9.84 1.28 -5.71
N CYS A 75 9.19 0.15 -5.96
CA CYS A 75 7.86 0.10 -6.57
C CYS A 75 7.01 -0.97 -5.88
N TYR A 76 5.69 -0.86 -6.05
CA TYR A 76 4.73 -1.75 -5.40
C TYR A 76 4.86 -3.21 -5.86
N ALA A 77 5.12 -3.44 -7.14
CA ALA A 77 5.33 -4.79 -7.69
C ALA A 77 6.48 -5.53 -6.99
N TYR A 78 7.57 -4.83 -6.67
CA TYR A 78 8.70 -5.41 -5.96
C TYR A 78 8.37 -5.76 -4.50
N VAL A 79 7.51 -4.98 -3.83
CA VAL A 79 6.98 -5.32 -2.50
C VAL A 79 6.24 -6.66 -2.54
N LYS A 80 5.35 -6.86 -3.53
CA LYS A 80 4.60 -8.12 -3.70
C LYS A 80 5.53 -9.31 -3.94
N GLY A 81 6.59 -9.11 -4.72
CA GLY A 81 7.64 -10.12 -4.93
C GLY A 81 8.35 -10.53 -3.64
N ILE A 82 8.75 -9.56 -2.80
CA ILE A 82 9.38 -9.84 -1.50
C ILE A 82 8.42 -10.59 -0.57
N LEU A 83 7.15 -10.17 -0.53
CA LEU A 83 6.15 -10.81 0.32
C LEU A 83 5.97 -12.28 -0.05
N LYS A 84 5.87 -12.59 -1.35
CA LYS A 84 5.78 -13.98 -1.83
C LYS A 84 6.97 -14.83 -1.37
N GLN A 85 8.19 -14.29 -1.46
CA GLN A 85 9.42 -14.98 -1.03
C GLN A 85 9.50 -15.20 0.50
N LEU A 86 8.84 -14.35 1.29
CA LEU A 86 8.81 -14.52 2.75
C LEU A 86 7.80 -15.59 3.22
N GLN A 87 6.99 -16.12 2.31
CA GLN A 87 6.02 -17.19 2.58
C GLN A 87 6.47 -18.57 2.11
N GLU A 88 7.51 -18.65 1.28
CA GLU A 88 8.21 -19.88 0.88
C GLU A 88 9.23 -20.28 1.95
#